data_AF-A0A8B8UYV9-F1
#
_entry.id   AF-A0A8B8UYV9-F1
#
_cell.length_a   1.000
_cell.length_b   1.000
_cell.length_c   1.000
_cell.angle_alpha   90.00
_cell.angle_beta   90.00
_cell.angle_gamma   90.00
#
_symmetry.space_group_name_H-M   'P 1'
#
loop_
_entity.id
_entity.type
_entity.pdbx_description
1 polymer ?
#
loop_
_entity_poly.entity_id
_entity_poly.type
_entity_poly.pdbx_seq_one_letter_code
_entity_poly.pdbx_strand_id
1 'polypeptide(L)'
;MFRSTQVCLSALTKRTHRVKVQVLKDFPRFQLYKGQVANVKPSLMRNYLHNFNGAKYILSDEHDINTELLKQYQARELKLEEDRQQLSKRQEMETQRNIELQRQSVFGHEKEERPKEQKKGLLDSEITIEEVKIPGLDI
;
A
#
# COMPACT_ATOMS: atom_id res chain seq x y z
N MET A 1 16.28 4.93 41.42
CA MET A 1 14.87 4.55 41.21
C MET A 1 14.39 5.16 39.90
N PHE A 2 14.06 4.35 38.90
CA PHE A 2 13.57 4.81 37.60
C PHE A 2 12.09 5.21 37.75
N ARG A 3 11.79 6.51 37.81
CA ARG A 3 10.41 6.98 37.81
C ARG A 3 9.86 6.82 36.40
N SER A 4 8.96 5.86 36.21
CA SER A 4 8.16 5.74 34.99
C SER A 4 7.29 7.00 34.86
N THR A 5 7.77 8.01 34.15
CA THR A 5 6.93 9.12 33.69
C THR A 5 6.11 8.63 32.50
N GLN A 6 5.14 7.75 32.76
CA GLN A 6 4.08 7.45 31.81
C GLN A 6 3.20 8.71 31.70
N VAL A 7 3.64 9.65 30.87
CA VAL A 7 2.82 10.78 30.47
C VAL A 7 1.66 10.22 29.63
N CYS A 8 0.50 10.08 30.24
CA CYS A 8 -0.73 9.71 29.55
C CYS A 8 -1.18 10.86 28.66
N LEU A 9 -0.74 10.86 27.40
CA LEU A 9 -1.18 11.82 26.41
C LEU A 9 -2.65 11.58 26.04
N SER A 10 -3.42 12.66 25.90
CA SER A 10 -4.78 12.59 25.36
C SER A 10 -4.79 12.03 23.93
N ALA A 11 -5.93 11.46 23.51
CA ALA A 11 -6.10 10.96 22.15
C ALA A 11 -5.89 12.05 21.08
N LEU A 12 -6.27 13.30 21.40
CA LEU A 12 -6.03 14.45 20.53
C LEU A 12 -4.53 14.72 20.41
N THR A 13 -3.81 14.80 21.53
CA THR A 13 -2.37 15.06 21.56
C THR A 13 -1.59 13.97 20.79
N LYS A 14 -1.97 12.70 20.92
CA LYS A 14 -1.34 11.60 20.15
C LYS A 14 -1.53 11.77 18.64
N ARG A 15 -2.65 12.37 18.20
CA ARG A 15 -2.95 12.62 16.78
C ARG A 15 -2.20 13.83 16.24
N THR A 16 -2.21 14.96 16.95
CA THR A 16 -1.71 16.24 16.44
C THR A 16 -0.24 16.50 16.74
N HIS A 17 0.28 16.00 17.87
CA HIS A 17 1.63 16.34 18.30
C HIS A 17 2.69 15.62 17.44
N ARG A 18 3.49 16.41 16.73
CA ARG A 18 4.55 15.97 15.81
C ARG A 18 5.84 16.74 16.08
N VAL A 19 6.96 16.16 15.69
CA VAL A 19 8.28 16.78 15.76
C VAL A 19 8.95 16.67 14.40
N LYS A 20 9.54 17.78 13.94
CA LYS A 20 10.27 17.85 12.68
C LYS A 20 11.67 17.27 12.85
N VAL A 21 12.03 16.32 12.00
CA VAL A 21 13.31 15.61 12.07
C VAL A 21 13.85 15.36 10.67
N GLN A 22 15.18 15.30 10.55
CA GLN A 22 15.84 14.77 9.37
C GLN A 22 16.33 13.35 9.66
N VAL A 23 16.00 12.42 8.77
CA VAL A 23 16.43 11.03 8.88
C VAL A 23 17.79 10.88 8.19
N LEU A 24 18.76 10.27 8.89
CA LEU A 24 20.13 10.10 8.42
C LEU A 24 20.46 8.65 8.00
N LYS A 25 19.53 7.72 8.29
CA LYS A 25 19.61 6.29 7.94
C LYS A 25 18.29 5.82 7.32
N ASP A 26 18.33 4.76 6.53
CA ASP A 26 17.08 4.15 6.05
C ASP A 26 16.40 3.37 7.19
N PHE A 27 15.09 3.59 7.36
CA PHE A 27 14.24 2.87 8.30
C PHE A 27 13.06 2.23 7.55
N PRO A 28 13.26 1.04 6.94
CA PRO A 28 12.25 0.40 6.09
C PRO A 28 10.92 0.15 6.80
N ARG A 29 10.97 -0.25 8.09
CA ARG A 29 9.78 -0.52 8.90
C ARG A 29 8.84 0.69 9.02
N PHE A 30 9.40 1.90 8.99
CA PHE A 30 8.63 3.13 9.13
C PHE A 30 8.45 3.87 7.81
N GLN A 31 8.89 3.28 6.69
CA GLN A 31 8.88 3.91 5.36
C GLN A 31 9.57 5.27 5.34
N LEU A 32 10.64 5.41 6.14
CA LEU A 32 11.45 6.62 6.21
C LEU A 32 12.81 6.35 5.58
N TYR A 33 13.19 7.17 4.61
CA TYR A 33 14.43 6.99 3.87
C TYR A 33 15.50 8.01 4.27
N LYS A 34 16.75 7.65 4.04
CA LYS A 34 17.89 8.52 4.33
C LYS A 34 17.76 9.86 3.60
N GLY A 35 17.95 10.93 4.35
CA GLY A 35 17.90 12.33 3.89
C GLY A 35 16.52 12.99 3.99
N GLN A 36 15.46 12.22 4.24
CA GLN A 36 14.10 12.71 4.33
C GLN A 36 13.90 13.64 5.54
N VAL A 37 13.21 14.75 5.33
CA VAL A 37 12.70 15.62 6.40
C VAL A 37 11.23 15.29 6.64
N ALA A 38 10.89 14.84 7.85
CA ALA A 38 9.56 14.34 8.19
C ALA A 38 9.06 14.83 9.54
N ASN A 39 7.73 14.93 9.68
CA ASN A 39 7.04 15.26 10.92
C ASN A 39 6.57 13.98 11.63
N VAL A 40 7.39 13.47 12.55
CA VAL A 40 7.20 12.17 13.21
C VAL A 40 6.62 12.31 14.62
N LYS A 41 6.12 11.22 15.19
CA LYS A 41 5.71 11.20 16.60
C LYS A 41 6.95 11.34 17.51
N PRO A 42 6.90 12.12 18.60
CA PRO A 42 8.05 12.26 19.51
C PRO A 42 8.50 10.93 20.13
N SER A 43 7.55 10.05 20.45
CA SER A 43 7.82 8.69 20.92
C SER A 43 8.60 7.87 19.90
N LEU A 44 8.27 8.00 18.62
CA LEU A 44 8.95 7.28 17.55
C LEU A 44 10.38 7.83 17.40
N MET A 45 10.52 9.15 17.44
CA MET A 45 11.82 9.82 17.34
C MET A 45 12.78 9.39 18.46
N ARG A 46 12.41 9.57 19.72
CA ARG A 46 13.31 9.31 20.86
C ARG A 46 13.67 7.83 21.00
N ASN A 47 12.73 6.93 20.74
CA ASN A 47 12.92 5.50 21.03
C ASN A 47 13.55 4.72 19.88
N TYR A 48 13.42 5.19 18.63
CA TYR A 48 13.85 4.43 17.46
C TYR A 48 14.78 5.25 16.55
N LEU A 49 14.29 6.38 16.03
CA LEU A 49 14.98 7.09 14.95
C LEU A 49 16.26 7.78 15.44
N HIS A 50 16.23 8.41 16.62
CA HIS A 50 17.37 9.17 17.14
C HIS A 50 18.54 8.29 17.59
N ASN A 51 18.28 7.01 17.90
CA ASN A 51 19.31 6.10 18.37
C ASN A 51 20.42 5.94 17.32
N PHE A 52 21.67 5.88 17.79
CA PHE A 52 22.85 5.71 16.94
C PHE A 52 22.93 6.74 15.79
N ASN A 53 22.52 7.98 16.07
CA ASN A 53 22.51 9.10 15.11
C ASN A 53 21.69 8.77 13.84
N GLY A 54 20.64 7.96 13.97
CA GLY A 54 19.80 7.58 12.85
C GLY A 54 18.92 8.72 12.32
N ALA A 55 18.65 9.72 13.14
CA ALA A 55 17.93 10.94 12.78
C ALA A 55 18.39 12.10 13.67
N LYS A 56 18.13 13.32 13.21
CA LYS A 56 18.44 14.58 13.90
C LYS A 56 17.18 15.42 14.05
N TYR A 57 17.00 16.05 15.21
CA TYR A 57 15.95 17.05 15.39
C TYR A 57 16.24 18.30 14.54
N ILE A 58 15.19 18.89 13.98
CA ILE A 58 15.28 20.18 13.28
C ILE A 58 14.51 21.19 14.12
N LEU A 59 15.21 22.11 14.76
CA LEU A 59 14.60 23.23 15.46
C LEU A 59 14.53 24.45 14.53
N SER A 60 15.60 24.67 13.77
CA SER A 60 15.70 25.75 12.80
C SER A 60 16.07 25.20 11.44
N ASP A 61 15.22 25.45 10.45
CA ASP A 61 15.37 24.88 9.10
C ASP A 61 16.67 25.30 8.39
N GLU A 62 17.20 26.47 8.72
CA GLU A 62 18.40 27.04 8.09
C GLU A 62 19.70 26.40 8.56
N HIS A 63 19.78 26.02 9.84
CA HIS A 63 21.04 25.61 10.48
C HIS A 63 21.10 24.10 10.70
N ASP A 64 19.95 23.46 10.95
CA ASP A 64 19.93 22.07 11.37
C ASP A 64 19.85 21.07 10.22
N ILE A 65 19.31 21.49 9.07
CA ILE A 65 19.06 20.63 7.93
C ILE A 65 20.34 20.42 7.12
N ASN A 66 20.67 19.15 6.89
CA ASN A 66 21.66 18.77 5.90
C ASN A 66 21.01 18.80 4.50
N THR A 67 21.33 19.84 3.73
CA THR A 67 20.74 20.10 2.41
C THR A 67 21.14 19.08 1.35
N GLU A 68 22.37 18.55 1.41
CA GLU A 68 22.86 17.56 0.46
C GLU A 68 22.06 16.26 0.53
N LEU A 69 21.84 15.75 1.74
CA LEU A 69 21.05 14.54 1.96
C LEU A 69 19.58 14.74 1.56
N LEU A 70 19.02 15.93 1.83
CA LEU A 70 17.67 16.26 1.41
C LEU A 70 17.52 16.26 -0.12
N LYS A 71 18.50 16.84 -0.83
CA LYS A 71 18.51 16.84 -2.30
C LYS A 71 18.62 15.43 -2.88
N GLN A 72 19.44 14.56 -2.26
CA GLN A 72 19.53 13.15 -2.66
C GLN A 72 18.21 12.42 -2.46
N TYR A 73 17.51 12.68 -1.35
CA TYR A 73 16.19 12.13 -1.09
C TYR A 73 15.16 12.61 -2.14
N GLN A 74 15.11 13.90 -2.45
CA GLN A 74 14.21 14.44 -3.48
C GLN A 74 14.48 13.83 -4.86
N ALA A 75 15.74 13.66 -5.23
CA ALA A 75 16.10 12.99 -6.49
C ALA A 75 15.65 11.52 -6.53
N ARG A 76 15.66 10.82 -5.38
CA ARG A 76 15.15 9.44 -5.27
C ARG A 76 13.63 9.40 -5.42
N GLU A 77 12.90 10.30 -4.77
CA GLU A 77 11.44 10.38 -4.86
C GLU A 77 10.98 10.66 -6.30
N LEU A 78 11.66 11.56 -7.02
CA LEU A 78 11.36 11.83 -8.42
C LEU A 78 11.49 10.57 -9.30
N LYS A 79 12.58 9.80 -9.13
CA LYS A 79 12.78 8.54 -9.86
C LYS A 79 11.68 7.51 -9.53
N LEU A 80 11.32 7.38 -8.26
CA LEU A 80 10.24 6.47 -7.85
C LEU A 80 8.89 6.86 -8.46
N GLU A 81 8.61 8.16 -8.58
CA GLU A 81 7.39 8.64 -9.21
C GLU A 81 7.38 8.38 -10.72
N GLU A 82 8.52 8.59 -11.40
CA GLU A 82 8.69 8.25 -12.83
C GLU A 82 8.48 6.75 -13.07
N ASP A 83 9.09 5.89 -12.26
CA ASP A 83 8.93 4.44 -12.35
C ASP A 83 7.46 4.04 -12.13
N ARG A 84 6.78 4.66 -11.15
CA ARG A 84 5.36 4.40 -10.88
C ARG A 84 4.47 4.78 -12.07
N GLN A 85 4.74 5.91 -12.71
CA GLN A 85 4.01 6.34 -13.91
C GLN A 85 4.28 5.43 -15.13
N GLN A 86 5.49 4.89 -15.26
CA GLN A 86 5.79 3.93 -16.32
C GLN A 86 5.08 2.60 -16.09
N LEU A 87 5.03 2.12 -14.84
CA LEU A 87 4.32 0.90 -14.48
C LEU A 87 2.81 1.04 -14.71
N SER A 88 2.21 2.17 -14.35
CA SER A 88 0.78 2.40 -14.60
C SER A 88 0.47 2.40 -16.09
N LYS A 89 1.27 3.10 -16.91
CA LYS A 89 1.13 3.10 -18.37
C LYS A 89 1.27 1.70 -18.97
N ARG A 90 2.20 0.89 -18.47
CA ARG A 90 2.35 -0.51 -18.93
C ARG A 90 1.12 -1.36 -18.59
N GLN A 91 0.59 -1.25 -17.38
CA GLN A 91 -0.63 -1.95 -16.96
C GLN A 91 -1.85 -1.51 -17.80
N GLU A 92 -1.99 -0.22 -18.07
CA GLU A 92 -3.04 0.30 -18.96
C GLU A 92 -2.92 -0.27 -20.39
N MET A 93 -1.70 -0.33 -20.94
CA MET A 93 -1.47 -0.92 -22.27
C MET A 93 -1.75 -2.43 -22.30
N GLU A 94 -1.38 -3.17 -21.25
CA GLU A 94 -1.66 -4.61 -21.14
C GLU A 94 -3.16 -4.90 -21.00
N THR A 95 -3.88 -4.11 -20.21
CA THR A 95 -5.34 -4.26 -20.06
C THR A 95 -6.06 -3.95 -21.37
N GLN A 96 -5.65 -2.92 -22.12
CA GLN A 96 -6.20 -2.62 -23.44
C GLN A 96 -5.97 -3.77 -24.43
N ARG A 97 -4.74 -4.32 -24.50
CA ARG A 97 -4.43 -5.49 -25.34
C ARG A 97 -5.26 -6.73 -24.97
N ASN A 98 -5.43 -7.00 -23.67
CA ASN A 98 -6.23 -8.13 -23.21
C ASN A 98 -7.72 -7.96 -23.57
N ILE A 99 -8.26 -6.75 -23.45
CA ILE A 99 -9.65 -6.44 -23.88
C ILE A 99 -9.80 -6.62 -25.39
N GLU A 100 -8.83 -6.19 -26.18
CA GLU A 100 -8.84 -6.33 -27.64
C GLU A 100 -8.76 -7.81 -28.08
N LEU A 101 -7.88 -8.60 -27.46
CA LEU A 101 -7.80 -10.05 -27.68
C LEU A 101 -9.08 -10.79 -27.28
N GLN A 102 -9.69 -10.41 -26.14
CA GLN A 102 -10.99 -10.97 -25.74
C GLN A 102 -12.08 -10.64 -26.76
N ARG A 103 -12.16 -9.39 -27.26
CA ARG A 103 -13.13 -9.01 -28.30
C ARG A 103 -12.93 -9.79 -29.59
N GLN A 104 -11.69 -10.00 -30.04
CA GLN A 104 -11.41 -10.82 -31.22
C GLN A 104 -11.79 -12.30 -31.02
N SER A 105 -11.61 -12.84 -29.81
CA SER A 105 -12.00 -14.23 -29.50
C SER A 105 -13.52 -14.47 -29.46
N VAL A 106 -14.31 -13.45 -29.13
CA VAL A 106 -15.78 -13.55 -29.06
C VAL A 106 -16.43 -13.42 -30.45
N PHE A 107 -15.79 -12.75 -31.39
CA PHE A 107 -16.29 -12.57 -32.77
C PHE A 107 -15.73 -13.56 -33.80
N GLY A 108 -14.88 -14.51 -33.37
CA GLY A 108 -14.15 -15.41 -34.27
C GLY A 108 -14.34 -16.89 -33.95
N HIS A 109 -15.58 -17.39 -33.95
CA HIS A 109 -15.86 -18.82 -34.18
C HIS A 109 -17.31 -19.05 -34.58
N GLU A 110 -17.58 -19.08 -35.89
CA GLU A 110 -18.57 -20.03 -36.40
C GLU A 110 -18.00 -21.43 -36.14
N LYS A 111 -18.53 -22.13 -35.14
CA LYS A 111 -18.22 -23.53 -34.88
C LYS A 111 -19.46 -24.35 -35.17
N GLU A 112 -19.36 -25.15 -36.23
CA GLU A 112 -20.21 -26.27 -36.57
C GLU A 112 -20.61 -27.09 -35.34
N GLU A 113 -21.91 -27.37 -35.23
CA GLU A 113 -22.49 -28.26 -34.24
C GLU A 113 -21.93 -29.68 -34.41
N ARG A 114 -21.24 -30.19 -33.37
CA ARG A 114 -21.14 -31.63 -33.12
C ARG A 114 -21.55 -31.89 -31.68
N PRO A 115 -22.41 -32.89 -31.42
CA PRO A 115 -22.91 -33.13 -30.08
C PRO A 115 -21.78 -33.76 -29.26
N LYS A 116 -21.37 -33.10 -28.18
CA LYS A 116 -20.48 -33.68 -27.17
C LYS A 116 -21.21 -33.67 -25.84
N GLU A 117 -21.41 -34.88 -25.33
CA GLU A 117 -22.00 -35.20 -24.03
C GLU A 117 -21.35 -34.37 -22.92
N GLN A 118 -22.18 -33.59 -22.23
CA GLN A 118 -21.76 -32.76 -21.11
C GLN A 118 -21.53 -33.65 -19.89
N LYS A 119 -20.27 -33.81 -19.48
CA LYS A 119 -19.94 -34.27 -18.14
C LYS A 119 -20.28 -33.13 -17.19
N LYS A 120 -21.37 -33.28 -16.43
CA LYS A 120 -21.80 -32.33 -15.40
C LYS A 120 -20.68 -32.12 -14.39
N GLY A 121 -20.19 -30.89 -14.24
CA GLY A 121 -19.25 -30.54 -13.19
C GLY A 121 -19.94 -30.58 -11.82
N LEU A 122 -19.17 -30.78 -10.75
CA LEU A 122 -19.66 -30.78 -9.36
C LEU A 122 -20.35 -29.45 -8.94
N LEU A 123 -20.23 -28.41 -9.76
CA LEU A 123 -20.75 -27.06 -9.51
C LEU A 123 -21.93 -26.69 -10.45
N ASP A 124 -22.30 -27.56 -11.40
CA ASP A 124 -23.42 -27.34 -12.35
C ASP A 124 -24.74 -27.97 -11.85
N SER A 125 -24.79 -28.45 -10.62
CA SER A 125 -26.06 -28.83 -10.00
C SER A 125 -26.80 -27.56 -9.59
N GLU A 126 -27.71 -27.11 -10.46
CA GLU A 126 -28.75 -26.13 -10.14
C GLU A 126 -29.64 -26.71 -9.03
N ILE A 127 -29.25 -26.48 -7.77
CA ILE A 127 -30.10 -26.78 -6.61
C ILE A 127 -31.22 -25.73 -6.63
N THR A 128 -32.42 -26.14 -7.03
CA THR A 128 -33.61 -25.29 -6.94
C THR A 128 -34.11 -25.25 -5.49
N ILE A 129 -34.80 -24.16 -5.12
CA ILE A 129 -35.29 -23.95 -3.75
C ILE A 129 -36.28 -25.06 -3.33
N GLU A 130 -36.90 -25.74 -4.29
CA GLU A 130 -37.78 -26.89 -4.09
C GLU A 130 -37.06 -28.13 -3.53
N GLU A 131 -35.77 -28.31 -3.80
CA GLU A 131 -34.99 -29.47 -3.33
C GLU A 131 -34.49 -29.31 -1.89
N VAL A 132 -34.53 -28.10 -1.32
CA VAL A 132 -34.04 -27.83 0.04
C VAL A 132 -35.21 -27.86 1.03
N LYS A 133 -35.40 -29.02 1.69
CA LYS A 133 -36.41 -29.17 2.74
C LYS A 133 -35.91 -28.53 4.05
N ILE A 134 -36.32 -27.29 4.31
CA ILE A 134 -36.03 -26.58 5.56
C ILE A 134 -37.06 -27.00 6.62
N PRO A 135 -36.68 -27.73 7.68
CA PRO A 135 -37.65 -28.14 8.71
C PRO A 135 -38.20 -26.92 9.45
N GLY A 136 -39.52 -26.72 9.39
CA GLY A 136 -40.23 -25.61 10.03
C GLY A 136 -40.58 -24.44 9.12
N LEU A 137 -40.32 -24.55 7.81
CA LEU A 137 -40.70 -23.55 6.81
C LEU A 137 -41.54 -24.24 5.72
N ASP A 138 -42.86 -24.10 5.79
CA ASP A 138 -43.76 -24.51 4.70
C ASP A 138 -43.74 -23.41 3.63
N ILE A 139 -43.02 -23.63 2.53
CA ILE A 139 -43.11 -22.83 1.28
C ILE A 139 -43.76 -23.71 0.22
#